data_AF-A0A975U4U3-F1
#
_entry.id   AF-A0A975U4U3-F1
#
_cell.length_a   1.000
_cell.length_b   1.000
_cell.length_c   1.000
_cell.angle_alpha   90.00
_cell.angle_beta   90.00
_cell.angle_gamma   90.00
#
_symmetry.space_group_name_H-M   'P 1'
#
loop_
_entity.id
_entity.type
_entity.pdbx_description
1 polymer ?
#
loop_
_entity_poly.entity_id
_entity_poly.type
_entity_poly.pdbx_seq_one_letter_code
_entity_poly.pdbx_strand_id
1 'polypeptide(L)'
;MEESVPDAAAGGVLYVQKGPATLTEMTGQEVEAAVARTRLILLPVGATEAHGPHLPLGTDTMEAREICRRVALRLAAQGREVVIGPVIPSAPRASTWAFPAPSRSRHGR
;
A
#
# COMPACT_ATOMS: atom_id res chain seq x y z
N MET A 1 -10.13 -24.65 2.22
CA MET A 1 -10.78 -24.50 0.90
C MET A 1 -10.10 -23.32 0.24
N GLU A 2 -9.09 -23.64 -0.58
CA GLU A 2 -8.24 -22.64 -1.22
C GLU A 2 -9.01 -22.09 -2.43
N GLU A 3 -9.58 -20.91 -2.27
CA GLU A 3 -10.33 -20.25 -3.34
C GLU A 3 -9.36 -19.96 -4.50
N SER A 4 -9.59 -20.61 -5.64
CA SER A 4 -8.76 -20.52 -6.84
C SER A 4 -8.76 -19.09 -7.35
N VAL A 5 -7.56 -18.50 -7.45
CA VAL A 5 -7.38 -17.18 -8.06
C VAL A 5 -7.72 -17.31 -9.56
N PRO A 6 -8.63 -16.48 -10.11
CA PRO A 6 -9.01 -16.57 -11.51
C PRO A 6 -7.81 -16.30 -12.44
N ASP A 7 -7.79 -16.98 -13.58
CA ASP A 7 -6.74 -16.89 -14.60
C ASP A 7 -6.54 -15.44 -15.06
N ALA A 8 -5.35 -14.91 -14.80
CA ALA A 8 -4.98 -13.51 -15.04
C ALA A 8 -4.88 -13.15 -16.54
N ALA A 9 -4.99 -14.12 -17.45
CA ALA A 9 -4.73 -13.94 -18.88
C ALA A 9 -5.84 -13.22 -19.66
N ALA A 10 -7.03 -12.99 -19.08
CA ALA A 10 -8.15 -12.35 -19.78
C ALA A 10 -8.78 -11.22 -18.94
N GLY A 11 -8.00 -10.15 -18.72
CA GLY A 11 -8.48 -8.82 -18.30
C GLY A 11 -9.40 -8.76 -17.07
N GLY A 12 -8.84 -8.60 -15.86
CA GLY A 12 -9.73 -8.29 -14.73
C GLY A 12 -9.15 -8.12 -13.33
N VAL A 13 -7.90 -8.52 -13.03
CA VAL A 13 -7.34 -8.35 -11.68
C VAL A 13 -5.86 -7.96 -11.77
N LEU A 14 -5.50 -6.81 -11.21
CA LEU A 14 -4.10 -6.34 -11.15
C LEU A 14 -3.31 -7.01 -10.02
N TYR A 15 -3.91 -7.13 -8.83
CA TYR A 15 -3.37 -7.87 -7.69
C TYR A 15 -4.48 -8.18 -6.69
N VAL A 16 -4.26 -9.19 -5.84
CA VAL A 16 -5.15 -9.54 -4.72
C VAL A 16 -4.39 -9.32 -3.41
N GLN A 17 -5.02 -8.61 -2.48
CA GLN A 17 -4.47 -8.40 -1.14
C GLN A 17 -5.32 -9.14 -0.12
N LYS A 18 -4.74 -10.15 0.57
CA LYS A 18 -5.39 -10.91 1.64
C LYS A 18 -4.85 -10.44 3.00
N GLY A 19 -5.71 -10.26 4.00
CA GLY A 19 -5.28 -9.85 5.33
C GLY A 19 -6.37 -9.13 6.12
N PRO A 20 -6.02 -8.54 7.27
CA PRO A 20 -6.99 -7.79 8.08
C PRO A 20 -7.53 -6.60 7.31
N ALA A 21 -8.83 -6.35 7.45
CA ALA A 21 -9.49 -5.18 6.88
C ALA A 21 -8.84 -3.90 7.43
N THR A 22 -8.61 -2.95 6.52
CA THR A 22 -8.24 -1.58 6.85
C THR A 22 -9.46 -0.79 7.32
N LEU A 23 -9.23 0.34 7.96
CA LEU A 23 -10.30 1.24 8.41
C LEU A 23 -11.23 1.66 7.27
N THR A 24 -10.70 1.78 6.04
CA THR A 24 -11.49 2.14 4.84
C THR A 24 -12.34 0.99 4.30
N GLU A 25 -12.12 -0.23 4.77
CA GLU A 25 -12.84 -1.44 4.38
C GLU A 25 -13.82 -1.90 5.47
N MET A 26 -13.84 -1.22 6.62
CA MET A 26 -14.71 -1.51 7.76
C MET A 26 -16.01 -0.69 7.73
N THR A 27 -17.09 -1.30 8.18
CA THR A 27 -18.34 -0.65 8.57
C THR A 27 -18.19 0.07 9.92
N GLY A 28 -19.10 1.00 10.22
CA GLY A 28 -19.09 1.70 11.51
C GLY A 28 -19.15 0.78 12.74
N GLN A 29 -19.89 -0.33 12.65
CA GLN A 29 -19.97 -1.33 13.72
C GLN A 29 -18.65 -2.08 13.92
N GLU A 30 -17.95 -2.41 12.85
CA GLU A 30 -16.63 -3.03 12.92
C GLU A 30 -15.59 -2.08 13.54
N VAL A 31 -15.69 -0.78 13.23
CA VAL A 31 -14.85 0.25 13.85
C VAL A 31 -15.15 0.38 15.35
N GLU A 32 -16.42 0.45 15.75
CA GLU A 32 -16.82 0.49 17.16
C GLU A 32 -16.26 -0.72 17.93
N ALA A 33 -16.41 -1.92 17.37
CA ALA A 33 -15.86 -3.13 17.94
C ALA A 33 -14.32 -3.09 18.02
N ALA A 34 -13.64 -2.54 17.02
CA ALA A 34 -12.17 -2.42 17.01
C ALA A 34 -11.66 -1.44 18.08
N VAL A 35 -12.33 -0.31 18.27
CA VAL A 35 -11.98 0.70 19.29
C VAL A 35 -12.09 0.13 20.72
N ALA A 36 -13.00 -0.82 20.96
CA ALA A 36 -13.10 -1.53 22.23
C ALA A 36 -11.89 -2.45 22.50
N ARG A 37 -11.20 -2.91 21.46
CA ARG A 37 -10.07 -3.85 21.56
C ARG A 37 -8.70 -3.17 21.50
N THR A 38 -8.58 -2.05 20.77
CA THR A 38 -7.31 -1.34 20.62
C THR A 38 -7.48 0.16 20.42
N ARG A 39 -6.49 0.92 20.91
CA ARG A 39 -6.31 2.36 20.63
C ARG A 39 -5.13 2.65 19.70
N LEU A 40 -4.51 1.61 19.13
CA LEU A 40 -3.37 1.74 18.24
C LEU A 40 -3.84 1.72 16.78
N ILE A 41 -3.28 2.62 15.97
CA ILE A 41 -3.49 2.68 14.53
C ILE A 41 -2.15 2.72 13.80
N LEU A 42 -2.05 1.97 12.68
CA LEU A 42 -0.93 2.07 11.73
C LEU A 42 -1.37 2.94 10.57
N LEU A 43 -0.64 4.02 10.31
CA LEU A 43 -0.94 4.92 9.19
C LEU A 43 0.07 4.71 8.06
N PRO A 44 -0.29 3.99 6.98
CA PRO A 44 0.60 3.85 5.83
C PRO A 44 0.72 5.19 5.10
N VAL A 45 1.95 5.66 4.92
CA VAL A 45 2.29 6.86 4.16
C VAL A 45 3.23 6.47 3.03
N GLY A 46 2.87 6.83 1.79
CA GLY A 46 3.68 6.56 0.62
C GLY A 46 3.70 7.74 -0.34
N ALA A 47 4.32 7.57 -1.49
CA ALA A 47 4.40 8.60 -2.53
C ALA A 47 3.93 8.11 -3.90
N THR A 48 3.71 9.07 -4.80
CA THR A 48 3.57 8.85 -6.23
C THR A 48 4.80 9.41 -6.93
N GLU A 49 5.75 8.54 -7.27
CA GLU A 49 7.02 8.96 -7.84
C GLU A 49 7.65 8.04 -8.87
N ALA A 50 8.54 8.60 -9.69
CA ALA A 50 9.24 7.85 -10.72
C ALA A 50 10.32 6.94 -10.10
N HIS A 51 10.19 5.63 -10.34
CA HIS A 51 11.17 4.60 -9.97
C HIS A 51 11.87 3.99 -11.20
N GLY A 52 11.96 4.73 -12.31
CA GLY A 52 12.43 4.22 -13.59
C GLY A 52 11.38 3.37 -14.32
N PRO A 53 11.70 2.80 -15.50
CA PRO A 53 10.71 2.14 -16.37
C PRO A 53 10.26 0.75 -15.88
N HIS A 54 10.85 0.25 -14.78
CA HIS A 54 10.67 -1.12 -14.31
C HIS A 54 9.75 -1.22 -13.08
N LEU A 55 9.40 -0.09 -12.46
CA LEU A 55 8.58 -0.04 -11.26
C LEU A 55 7.38 0.90 -11.43
N PRO A 56 6.21 0.56 -10.85
CA PRO A 56 5.06 1.46 -10.82
C PRO A 56 5.34 2.75 -10.05
N LEU A 57 4.61 3.83 -10.39
CA LEU A 57 4.74 5.11 -9.69
C LEU A 57 4.27 5.05 -8.23
N GLY A 58 3.45 4.07 -7.88
CA GLY A 58 2.89 3.89 -6.54
C GLY A 58 3.66 2.91 -5.66
N THR A 59 4.88 2.53 -6.02
CA THR A 59 5.68 1.52 -5.31
C THR A 59 5.76 1.81 -3.81
N ASP A 60 6.13 3.03 -3.43
CA ASP A 60 6.19 3.46 -2.03
C ASP A 60 4.88 3.22 -1.27
N THR A 61 3.75 3.50 -1.91
CA THR A 61 2.42 3.32 -1.32
C THR A 61 2.07 1.83 -1.17
N MET A 62 2.42 1.01 -2.16
CA MET A 62 2.21 -0.45 -2.11
C MET A 62 3.04 -1.07 -0.98
N GLU A 63 4.31 -0.68 -0.86
CA GLU A 63 5.21 -1.17 0.19
C GLU A 63 4.74 -0.74 1.58
N ALA A 64 4.40 0.54 1.77
CA ALA A 64 3.91 1.05 3.05
C ALA A 64 2.67 0.28 3.54
N ARG A 65 1.71 0.01 2.65
CA ARG A 65 0.52 -0.80 2.95
C ARG A 65 0.88 -2.21 3.37
N GLU A 66 1.74 -2.88 2.61
CA GLU A 66 2.12 -4.28 2.89
C GLU A 66 2.93 -4.40 4.19
N ILE A 67 3.79 -3.43 4.49
CA ILE A 67 4.50 -3.35 5.76
C ILE A 67 3.51 -3.22 6.92
N CYS A 68 2.56 -2.28 6.87
CA CYS A 68 1.53 -2.13 7.90
C CYS A 68 0.72 -3.42 8.10
N ARG A 69 0.34 -4.10 7.01
CA ARG A 69 -0.38 -5.38 7.07
C ARG A 69 0.42 -6.46 7.78
N ARG A 70 1.70 -6.60 7.41
CA ARG A 70 2.63 -7.56 8.01
C ARG A 70 2.93 -7.27 9.48
N VAL A 71 2.95 -5.99 9.87
CA VAL A 71 3.09 -5.57 11.26
C VAL A 71 1.83 -5.92 12.05
N ALA A 72 0.64 -5.62 11.52
CA ALA A 72 -0.62 -5.94 12.16
C ALA A 72 -0.77 -7.45 12.45
N LEU A 73 -0.43 -8.30 11.48
CA LEU A 73 -0.45 -9.76 11.65
C LEU A 73 0.53 -10.25 12.73
N ARG A 74 1.74 -9.68 12.78
CA ARG A 74 2.73 -10.04 13.80
C ARG A 74 2.32 -9.60 15.21
N LEU A 75 1.75 -8.40 15.33
CA LEU A 75 1.23 -7.90 16.61
C LEU A 75 0.04 -8.74 17.09
N ALA A 76 -0.88 -9.10 16.18
CA ALA A 76 -2.00 -9.98 16.51
C ALA A 76 -1.53 -11.34 17.03
N ALA A 77 -0.49 -11.94 16.42
CA ALA A 77 0.13 -13.17 16.91
C ALA A 77 0.78 -13.04 18.31
N GLN A 78 1.04 -11.81 18.76
CA GLN A 78 1.54 -11.47 20.11
C GLN A 78 0.42 -11.00 21.07
N GLY A 79 -0.85 -11.14 20.67
CA GLY A 79 -2.00 -10.69 21.47
C GLY A 79 -2.20 -9.17 21.48
N ARG A 80 -1.64 -8.46 20.51
CA ARG A 80 -1.74 -7.00 20.38
C ARG A 80 -2.50 -6.65 19.10
N GLU A 81 -3.75 -6.25 19.24
CA GLU A 81 -4.55 -5.82 18.10
C GLU A 81 -4.21 -4.39 17.67
N VAL A 82 -4.32 -4.12 16.37
CA VAL A 82 -4.07 -2.81 15.78
C VAL A 82 -4.97 -2.63 14.55
N VAL A 83 -5.44 -1.41 14.33
CA VAL A 83 -6.20 -1.05 13.13
C VAL A 83 -5.25 -0.45 12.10
N ILE A 84 -5.39 -0.83 10.83
CA ILE A 84 -4.67 -0.17 9.74
C ILE A 84 -5.53 1.00 9.27
N GLY A 85 -5.03 2.22 9.40
CA GLY A 85 -5.71 3.44 8.98
C GLY A 85 -5.74 3.63 7.47
N PRO A 86 -6.32 4.75 7.00
CA PRO A 86 -6.30 5.09 5.59
C PRO A 86 -4.86 5.29 5.10
N VAL A 87 -4.63 4.98 3.84
CA VAL A 87 -3.38 5.35 3.17
C VAL A 87 -3.37 6.86 2.99
N ILE A 88 -2.27 7.49 3.39
CA ILE A 88 -2.01 8.89 3.07
C ILE A 88 -1.12 8.93 1.83
N PRO A 89 -1.67 9.18 0.63
CA PRO A 89 -0.85 9.36 -0.56
C PRO A 89 -0.13 10.72 -0.46
N SER A 90 1.18 10.74 -0.66
CA SER A 90 1.87 12.02 -0.84
C SER A 90 1.56 12.58 -2.22
N ALA A 91 1.56 13.91 -2.33
CA ALA A 91 1.56 14.60 -3.61
C ALA A 91 2.71 14.10 -4.51
N PRO A 92 2.58 14.17 -5.84
CA PRO A 92 3.64 13.79 -6.75
C PRO A 92 4.92 14.58 -6.44
N ARG A 93 6.06 13.89 -6.30
CA ARG A 93 7.35 14.58 -6.16
C ARG A 93 7.73 15.28 -7.46
N ALA A 94 8.56 16.31 -7.35
CA ALA A 94 8.97 17.08 -8.51
C ALA A 94 9.71 16.23 -9.57
N SER A 95 10.41 15.17 -9.16
CA SER A 95 11.03 14.22 -10.07
C SER A 95 10.03 13.47 -10.97
N THR A 96 8.77 13.31 -10.55
CA THR A 96 7.73 12.59 -11.29
C THR A 96 7.38 13.26 -12.60
N TRP A 97 7.27 14.60 -12.63
CA TRP A 97 6.97 15.34 -13.86
C TRP A 97 8.15 15.44 -14.82
N ALA A 98 9.36 15.13 -14.34
CA ALA A 98 10.57 15.16 -15.14
C ALA A 98 10.87 13.83 -15.82
N PHE A 99 10.03 12.78 -15.65
CA PHE A 99 10.30 11.45 -16.18
C PHE A 99 9.60 11.19 -17.54
N PRO A 100 10.26 10.50 -18.50
CA PRO A 100 11.67 10.12 -18.49
C PRO A 100 12.56 11.37 -18.57
N ALA A 101 13.57 11.42 -17.71
CA ALA A 101 14.50 12.55 -17.72
C ALA A 101 15.17 12.63 -19.10
N PRO A 102 15.31 13.82 -19.70
CA PRO A 102 16.01 13.95 -20.97
C PRO A 102 17.40 13.33 -20.83
N SER A 103 17.78 12.50 -21.79
CA SER A 103 19.10 11.88 -21.82
C SER A 103 20.16 12.98 -21.79
N ARG A 104 20.86 13.14 -20.65
CA ARG A 104 22.03 14.00 -20.60
C ARG A 104 23.17 13.32 -21.36
N SER A 105 23.20 13.47 -22.68
CA SER A 105 24.44 13.32 -23.44
C SER A 105 25.30 14.57 -23.20
N ARG A 106 25.92 14.68 -22.02
CA ARG A 106 27.05 15.61 -21.84
C ARG A 106 28.32 14.93 -22.34
N HIS A 107 28.53 14.92 -23.65
CA HIS A 107 29.85 14.72 -24.26
C HIS A 107 29.99 15.69 -25.43
N GLY A 108 30.78 16.74 -25.20
CA GLY A 108 31.11 17.79 -26.15
C GLY A 108 31.90 18.86 -25.41
N ARG A 109 33.21 18.61 -25.27
CA ARG A 109 34.21 19.66 -25.04
C ARG A 109 34.39 20.45 -26.33
#